data_AF-A0A5C8TTG0-F1
#
_entry.id   AF-A0A5C8TTG0-F1
#
_cell.length_a   1.000
_cell.length_b   1.000
_cell.length_c   1.000
_cell.angle_alpha   90.00
_cell.angle_beta   90.00
_cell.angle_gamma   90.00
#
_symmetry.space_group_name_H-M   'P 1'
#
loop_
_entity.id
_entity.type
_entity.pdbx_description
1 polymer ?
#
loop_
_entity_poly.entity_id
_entity_poly.type
_entity_poly.pdbx_seq_one_letter_code
_entity_poly.pdbx_strand_id
1 'polypeptide(L)'
;MRRLALAVLVASAASGVDAQPFLPTERAAIDLVRTRQTDSLATVDRILAYAERATGGAFTRGGYRVVRRPGEPFARVQICYRLGTDPSTCGLDYLVTVNPPHVEPAERFDGLARDLEHGPRAFLRALAREADLQRQPAALRQIRAALEPYDPYDWR
;
A
#
# COMPACT_ATOMS: atom_id res chain seq x y z
N MET A 1 -21.65 3.72 69.60
CA MET A 1 -21.87 3.20 68.23
C MET A 1 -21.77 4.36 67.25
N ARG A 2 -20.66 4.48 66.50
CA ARG A 2 -20.47 5.56 65.51
C ARG A 2 -19.86 4.91 64.26
N ARG A 3 -20.69 4.64 63.25
CA ARG A 3 -20.26 4.07 61.97
C ARG A 3 -19.87 5.21 61.04
N LEU A 4 -18.58 5.34 60.77
CA LEU A 4 -18.06 6.17 59.69
C LEU A 4 -18.41 5.50 58.35
N ALA A 5 -19.25 6.15 57.56
CA ALA A 5 -19.52 5.73 56.19
C ALA A 5 -18.42 6.28 55.28
N LEU A 6 -17.60 5.37 54.72
CA LEU A 6 -16.66 5.66 53.65
C LEU A 6 -17.46 5.88 52.35
N ALA A 7 -17.49 7.11 51.86
CA ALA A 7 -17.96 7.40 50.50
C ALA A 7 -16.78 7.17 49.53
N VAL A 8 -16.78 6.03 48.84
CA VAL A 8 -15.85 5.75 47.74
C VAL A 8 -16.35 6.47 46.50
N LEU A 9 -15.73 7.60 46.17
CA LEU A 9 -15.87 8.27 44.87
C LEU A 9 -15.10 7.46 43.83
N VAL A 10 -15.84 6.63 43.07
CA VAL A 10 -15.31 6.00 41.85
C VAL A 10 -15.27 7.08 40.77
N ALA A 11 -14.12 7.74 40.62
CA ALA A 11 -13.86 8.62 39.49
C ALA A 11 -13.70 7.75 38.24
N SER A 12 -14.75 7.70 37.42
CA SER A 12 -14.71 7.12 36.08
C SER A 12 -13.80 7.99 35.21
N ALA A 13 -12.53 7.61 35.07
CA ALA A 13 -11.66 8.15 34.05
C ALA A 13 -12.22 7.70 32.68
N ALA A 14 -12.97 8.59 32.04
CA ALA A 14 -13.28 8.46 30.62
C ALA A 14 -11.96 8.59 29.86
N SER A 15 -11.38 7.46 29.47
CA SER A 15 -10.32 7.41 28.48
C SER A 15 -10.93 7.83 27.14
N GLY A 16 -10.98 9.15 26.93
CA GLY A 16 -11.12 9.73 25.61
C GLY A 16 -9.95 9.24 24.78
N VAL A 17 -10.17 8.19 23.99
CA VAL A 17 -9.35 7.94 22.81
C VAL A 17 -9.61 9.14 21.92
N ASP A 18 -8.77 10.16 22.03
CA ASP A 18 -8.81 11.34 21.17
C ASP A 18 -8.83 10.84 19.72
N ALA A 19 -9.97 11.00 19.07
CA ALA A 19 -10.09 10.78 17.64
C ALA A 19 -9.21 11.84 16.98
N GLN A 20 -7.96 11.47 16.67
CA GLN A 20 -7.04 12.35 15.97
C GLN A 20 -7.70 12.76 14.64
N PRO A 21 -8.04 14.06 14.46
CA PRO A 21 -8.96 14.50 13.40
C PRO A 21 -8.42 14.29 11.98
N PHE A 22 -7.13 13.97 11.87
CA PHE A 22 -6.40 13.72 10.63
C PHE A 22 -6.21 12.22 10.32
N LEU A 23 -6.61 11.33 11.22
CA LEU A 23 -6.48 9.89 10.99
C LEU A 23 -7.71 9.32 10.28
N PRO A 24 -7.55 8.72 9.08
CA PRO A 24 -8.65 8.06 8.40
C PRO A 24 -9.11 6.80 9.15
N THR A 25 -10.39 6.46 8.98
CA THR A 25 -10.86 5.09 9.20
C THR A 25 -10.11 4.13 8.26
N GLU A 26 -10.05 2.84 8.59
CA GLU A 26 -9.29 1.89 7.74
C GLU A 26 -9.83 1.84 6.31
N ARG A 27 -11.17 1.80 6.19
CA ARG A 27 -11.83 1.83 4.90
C ARG A 27 -11.51 3.10 4.12
N ALA A 28 -11.61 4.28 4.76
CA ALA A 28 -11.29 5.54 4.10
C ALA A 28 -9.82 5.60 3.65
N ALA A 29 -8.88 5.09 4.46
CA ALA A 29 -7.47 5.03 4.12
C ALA A 29 -7.23 4.16 2.88
N ILE A 30 -7.83 2.97 2.84
CA ILE A 30 -7.73 2.04 1.72
C ILE A 30 -8.36 2.65 0.46
N ASP A 31 -9.55 3.25 0.57
CA ASP A 31 -10.24 3.84 -0.58
C ASP A 31 -9.45 5.03 -1.17
N LEU A 32 -8.83 5.85 -0.31
CA LEU A 32 -7.93 6.92 -0.75
C LEU A 32 -6.73 6.38 -1.53
N VAL A 33 -6.08 5.32 -1.06
CA VAL A 33 -4.96 4.70 -1.79
C VAL A 33 -5.41 4.08 -3.09
N ARG A 34 -6.53 3.34 -3.10
CA ARG A 34 -7.05 2.69 -4.32
C ARG A 34 -7.39 3.68 -5.43
N THR A 35 -7.98 4.82 -5.05
CA THR A 35 -8.47 5.84 -5.98
C THR A 35 -7.45 6.93 -6.29
N ARG A 36 -6.30 6.95 -5.60
CA ARG A 36 -5.18 7.85 -5.89
C ARG A 36 -4.82 7.79 -7.37
N GLN A 37 -4.85 8.95 -8.03
CA GLN A 37 -4.30 9.11 -9.37
C GLN A 37 -2.78 9.21 -9.29
N THR A 38 -2.13 8.48 -10.17
CA THR A 38 -0.68 8.47 -10.33
C THR A 38 -0.24 9.44 -11.43
N ASP A 39 1.07 9.61 -11.63
CA ASP A 39 1.63 10.48 -12.66
C ASP A 39 1.23 10.05 -14.08
N SER A 40 0.85 8.78 -14.26
CA SER A 40 0.33 8.26 -15.52
C SER A 40 -1.19 8.44 -15.71
N LEU A 41 -1.85 9.23 -14.86
CA LEU A 41 -3.31 9.47 -14.85
C LEU A 41 -4.16 8.21 -14.66
N ALA A 42 -3.55 7.11 -14.21
CA ALA A 42 -4.25 5.89 -13.83
C ALA A 42 -4.39 5.85 -12.32
N THR A 43 -5.39 5.14 -11.81
CA THR A 43 -5.44 4.90 -10.37
C THR A 43 -4.49 3.79 -9.96
N VAL A 44 -4.06 3.80 -8.70
CA VAL A 44 -3.27 2.71 -8.10
C VAL A 44 -3.94 1.35 -8.35
N ASP A 45 -5.24 1.24 -8.08
CA ASP A 45 -6.00 -0.01 -8.27
C ASP A 45 -5.98 -0.47 -9.74
N ARG A 46 -6.07 0.47 -10.70
CA ARG A 46 -6.03 0.16 -12.14
C ARG A 46 -4.66 -0.35 -12.57
N ILE A 47 -3.57 0.21 -12.02
CA ILE A 47 -2.21 -0.25 -12.34
C ILE A 47 -1.96 -1.64 -11.76
N LEU A 48 -2.37 -1.91 -10.52
CA LEU A 48 -2.25 -3.24 -9.91
C LEU A 48 -3.03 -4.30 -10.70
N ALA A 49 -4.28 -4.00 -11.07
CA ALA A 49 -5.10 -4.89 -11.88
C ALA A 49 -4.56 -5.09 -13.30
N TYR A 50 -3.89 -4.08 -13.86
CA TYR A 50 -3.16 -4.23 -15.11
C TYR A 50 -1.98 -5.17 -14.95
N ALA A 51 -1.13 -4.97 -13.93
CA ALA A 51 0.06 -5.80 -13.71
C ALA A 51 -0.30 -7.27 -13.50
N GLU A 52 -1.35 -7.56 -12.73
CA GLU A 52 -1.80 -8.94 -12.49
C GLU A 52 -2.23 -9.64 -13.79
N ARG A 53 -3.01 -8.95 -14.64
CA ARG A 53 -3.44 -9.49 -15.94
C ARG A 53 -2.28 -9.61 -16.92
N ALA A 54 -1.46 -8.57 -17.05
CA ALA A 54 -0.40 -8.50 -18.05
C ALA A 54 0.71 -9.52 -17.77
N THR A 55 0.99 -9.82 -16.50
CA THR A 55 2.01 -10.78 -16.11
C THR A 55 1.50 -12.22 -16.04
N GLY A 56 0.25 -12.49 -16.42
CA GLY A 56 -0.32 -13.84 -16.39
C GLY A 56 -0.32 -14.50 -15.01
N GLY A 57 -0.42 -13.70 -13.94
CA GLY A 57 -0.41 -14.18 -12.55
C GLY A 57 0.96 -14.32 -11.89
N ALA A 58 2.07 -13.95 -12.55
CA ALA A 58 3.36 -13.81 -11.88
C ALA A 58 3.32 -12.76 -10.77
N PHE A 59 2.63 -11.64 -11.01
CA PHE A 59 2.22 -10.72 -9.96
C PHE A 59 0.76 -10.98 -9.61
N THR A 60 0.42 -11.01 -8.34
CA THR A 60 -0.97 -11.09 -7.87
C THR A 60 -1.17 -10.11 -6.74
N ARG A 61 -2.17 -9.23 -6.85
CA ARG A 61 -2.53 -8.33 -5.76
C ARG A 61 -3.21 -9.14 -4.65
N GLY A 62 -2.77 -8.92 -3.42
CA GLY A 62 -3.38 -9.45 -2.21
C GLY A 62 -4.36 -8.46 -1.59
N GLY A 63 -4.32 -8.36 -0.26
CA GLY A 63 -5.15 -7.43 0.51
C GLY A 63 -4.45 -6.11 0.83
N TYR A 64 -5.10 -5.32 1.69
CA TYR A 64 -4.54 -4.11 2.28
C TYR A 64 -4.38 -4.32 3.78
N ARG A 65 -3.31 -3.76 4.35
CA ARG A 65 -3.11 -3.69 5.81
C ARG A 65 -2.96 -2.23 6.20
N VAL A 66 -3.75 -1.78 7.16
CA VAL A 66 -3.62 -0.43 7.73
C VAL A 66 -2.86 -0.54 9.05
N VAL A 67 -1.74 0.16 9.14
CA VAL A 67 -0.89 0.23 10.32
C VAL A 67 -0.94 1.65 10.88
N ARG A 68 -1.17 1.76 12.19
CA ARG A 68 -1.12 3.01 12.94
C ARG A 68 -0.12 2.85 14.07
N ARG A 69 0.91 3.69 14.13
CA ARG A 69 1.87 3.69 15.24
C ARG A 69 1.59 4.88 16.16
N PRO A 70 1.75 4.72 17.48
CA PRO A 70 1.64 5.84 18.41
C PRO A 70 2.55 6.99 18.00
N GLY A 71 2.00 8.20 17.92
CA GLY A 71 2.74 9.42 17.57
C GLY A 71 2.87 9.72 16.07
N GLU A 72 2.46 8.83 15.17
CA GLU A 72 2.44 9.13 13.73
C GLU A 72 1.20 9.97 13.36
N PRO A 73 1.35 11.11 12.67
CA PRO A 73 0.23 11.96 12.25
C PRO A 73 -0.48 11.45 10.98
N PHE A 74 -0.28 10.18 10.62
CA PHE A 74 -0.81 9.54 9.42
C PHE A 74 -1.11 8.05 9.68
N ALA A 75 -1.92 7.45 8.81
CA ALA A 75 -2.04 6.00 8.71
C ALA A 75 -1.12 5.48 7.62
N ARG A 76 -0.47 4.33 7.85
CA ARG A 76 0.27 3.62 6.81
C ARG A 76 -0.62 2.54 6.19
N VAL A 77 -0.82 2.58 4.89
CA VAL A 77 -1.54 1.56 4.14
C VAL A 77 -0.54 0.74 3.35
N GLN A 78 -0.45 -0.55 3.63
CA GLN A 78 0.43 -1.49 2.94
C GLN A 78 -0.41 -2.33 1.99
N ILE A 79 -0.11 -2.29 0.70
CA ILE A 79 -0.73 -3.18 -0.29
C ILE A 79 0.10 -4.46 -0.31
N CYS A 80 -0.56 -5.57 0.01
CA CYS A 80 0.05 -6.89 -0.04
C CYS A 80 -0.04 -7.46 -1.45
N TYR A 81 0.98 -8.20 -1.85
CA TYR A 81 1.04 -8.86 -3.15
C TYR A 81 1.84 -10.14 -3.05
N ARG A 82 1.73 -10.98 -4.08
CA ARG A 82 2.60 -12.14 -4.31
C ARG A 82 3.34 -11.92 -5.62
N LEU A 83 4.62 -12.29 -5.62
CA LEU A 83 5.48 -12.29 -6.80
C LEU A 83 6.07 -13.69 -6.99
N GLY A 84 5.79 -14.32 -8.13
CA GLY A 84 6.21 -15.70 -8.38
C GLY A 84 5.64 -16.68 -7.36
N THR A 85 6.48 -17.57 -6.85
CA THR A 85 6.09 -18.62 -5.90
C THR A 85 6.29 -18.23 -4.43
N ASP A 86 6.84 -17.05 -4.17
CA ASP A 86 7.12 -16.62 -2.80
C ASP A 86 5.83 -16.33 -2.01
N PRO A 87 5.90 -16.38 -0.67
CA PRO A 87 4.79 -15.95 0.17
C PRO A 87 4.37 -14.51 -0.13
N SER A 88 3.12 -14.18 0.20
CA SER A 88 2.67 -12.79 0.06
C SER A 88 3.49 -11.87 0.98
N THR A 89 3.95 -10.75 0.41
CA THR A 89 4.60 -9.65 1.12
C THR A 89 3.72 -8.40 1.09
N CYS A 90 3.95 -7.45 2.00
CA CYS A 90 3.23 -6.17 2.06
C CYS A 90 4.25 -5.02 1.97
N GLY A 91 4.77 -4.80 0.77
CA GLY A 91 5.86 -3.85 0.49
C GLY A 91 5.47 -2.66 -0.39
N LEU A 92 4.17 -2.46 -0.65
CA LEU A 92 3.67 -1.29 -1.38
C LEU A 92 3.04 -0.34 -0.37
N ASP A 93 3.87 0.52 0.24
CA ASP A 93 3.48 1.33 1.38
C ASP A 93 3.09 2.75 0.97
N TYR A 94 1.97 3.22 1.52
CA TYR A 94 1.47 4.58 1.38
C TYR A 94 1.25 5.22 2.76
N LEU A 95 1.56 6.50 2.87
CA LEU A 95 1.17 7.34 4.00
C LEU A 95 -0.12 8.07 3.63
N VAL A 96 -1.09 8.05 4.55
CA VAL A 96 -2.43 8.61 4.32
C VAL A 96 -2.83 9.51 5.48
N THR A 97 -3.25 10.73 5.15
CA THR A 97 -3.94 11.63 6.08
C THR A 97 -5.29 12.04 5.50
N VAL A 98 -6.18 12.52 6.37
CA VAL A 98 -7.45 13.16 5.97
C VAL A 98 -7.49 14.60 6.45
N ASN A 99 -8.36 15.41 5.82
CA ASN A 99 -8.62 16.81 6.17
C ASN A 99 -7.36 17.73 6.15
N PRO A 100 -6.76 18.00 4.96
CA PRO A 100 -7.18 17.53 3.64
C PRO A 100 -6.68 16.10 3.34
N PRO A 101 -7.36 15.36 2.44
CA PRO A 101 -6.86 14.06 2.00
C PRO A 101 -5.49 14.20 1.34
N HIS A 102 -4.50 13.49 1.89
CA HIS A 102 -3.16 13.37 1.31
C HIS A 102 -2.76 11.90 1.27
N VAL A 103 -2.17 11.49 0.16
CA VAL A 103 -1.67 10.14 -0.05
C VAL A 103 -0.32 10.25 -0.74
N GLU A 104 0.69 9.54 -0.26
CA GLU A 104 1.99 9.47 -0.93
C GLU A 104 2.67 8.11 -0.64
N PRO A 105 3.56 7.64 -1.53
CA PRO A 105 4.41 6.49 -1.20
C PRO A 105 5.23 6.76 0.06
N ALA A 106 5.35 5.76 0.93
CA ALA A 106 6.15 5.88 2.14
C ALA A 106 7.66 5.98 1.84
N GLU A 107 8.12 5.32 0.78
CA GLU A 107 9.47 5.45 0.25
C GLU A 107 9.40 6.30 -1.02
N ARG A 108 9.95 7.51 -0.96
CA ARG A 108 9.84 8.50 -2.05
C ARG A 108 10.91 8.35 -3.14
N PHE A 109 12.01 7.68 -2.84
CA PHE A 109 13.20 7.67 -3.70
C PHE A 109 13.51 6.28 -4.25
N ASP A 110 13.33 5.26 -3.43
CA ASP A 110 13.38 3.85 -3.73
C ASP A 110 12.02 3.21 -3.39
N GLY A 111 11.77 1.99 -3.87
CA GLY A 111 10.57 1.24 -3.52
C GLY A 111 9.53 1.07 -4.64
N LEU A 112 8.84 -0.08 -4.59
CA LEU A 112 7.86 -0.48 -5.59
C LEU A 112 6.65 0.45 -5.66
N ALA A 113 6.24 1.05 -4.52
CA ALA A 113 5.13 2.00 -4.50
C ALA A 113 5.44 3.27 -5.30
N ARG A 114 6.68 3.77 -5.22
CA ARG A 114 7.15 4.89 -6.03
C ARG A 114 7.16 4.55 -7.52
N ASP A 115 7.64 3.38 -7.91
CA ASP A 115 7.60 2.96 -9.32
C ASP A 115 6.18 2.71 -9.82
N LEU A 116 5.25 2.35 -8.94
CA LEU A 116 3.82 2.28 -9.24
C LEU A 116 3.25 3.66 -9.58
N GLU A 117 3.64 4.70 -8.85
CA GLU A 117 3.23 6.08 -9.13
C GLU A 117 3.69 6.58 -10.52
N HIS A 118 4.81 6.07 -11.03
CA HIS A 118 5.28 6.39 -12.39
C HIS A 118 4.50 5.67 -13.50
N GLY A 119 3.55 4.81 -13.14
CA GLY A 119 2.64 4.16 -14.07
C GLY A 119 2.96 2.69 -14.37
N PRO A 120 2.14 2.05 -15.25
CA PRO A 120 2.15 0.60 -15.43
C PRO A 120 3.48 0.05 -15.93
N ARG A 121 4.15 0.72 -16.88
CA ARG A 121 5.45 0.28 -17.41
C ARG A 121 6.57 0.39 -16.36
N ALA A 122 6.59 1.47 -15.59
CA ALA A 122 7.57 1.66 -14.52
C ALA A 122 7.40 0.59 -13.44
N PHE A 123 6.16 0.33 -13.06
CA PHE A 123 5.83 -0.73 -12.11
C PHE A 123 6.25 -2.12 -12.60
N LEU A 124 5.92 -2.50 -13.85
CA LEU A 124 6.35 -3.78 -14.41
C LEU A 124 7.88 -3.93 -14.45
N ARG A 125 8.61 -2.86 -14.78
CA ARG A 125 10.09 -2.87 -14.71
C ARG A 125 10.60 -3.07 -13.29
N ALA A 126 9.96 -2.47 -12.32
CA ALA A 126 10.31 -2.63 -10.91
C ALA A 126 10.03 -4.06 -10.43
N LEU A 127 8.90 -4.64 -10.81
CA LEU A 127 8.59 -6.06 -10.56
C LEU A 127 9.60 -7.00 -11.23
N ALA A 128 10.09 -6.67 -12.42
CA ALA A 128 11.14 -7.46 -13.07
C ALA A 128 12.45 -7.40 -12.28
N ARG A 129 12.86 -6.22 -11.79
CA ARG A 129 14.04 -6.08 -10.91
C ARG A 129 13.86 -6.89 -9.63
N GLU A 130 12.69 -6.80 -9.00
CA GLU A 130 12.39 -7.53 -7.77
C GLU A 130 12.42 -9.05 -8.00
N ALA A 131 11.80 -9.55 -9.08
CA ALA A 131 11.81 -10.97 -9.42
C ALA A 131 13.24 -11.48 -9.71
N ASP A 132 14.10 -10.65 -10.32
CA ASP A 132 15.49 -11.00 -10.57
C ASP A 132 16.30 -11.07 -9.25
N LEU A 133 16.12 -10.09 -8.35
CA LEU A 133 16.73 -10.08 -7.02
C LEU A 133 16.29 -11.28 -6.17
N GLN A 134 15.01 -11.65 -6.24
CA GLN A 134 14.43 -12.81 -5.55
C GLN A 134 14.77 -14.15 -6.24
N ARG A 135 15.50 -14.14 -7.37
CA ARG A 135 15.85 -15.32 -8.16
C ARG A 135 14.62 -16.13 -8.59
N GLN A 136 13.60 -15.43 -9.10
CA GLN A 136 12.32 -15.96 -9.59
C GLN A 136 12.27 -16.00 -11.12
N PRO A 137 12.99 -16.93 -11.81
CA PRO A 137 13.16 -16.87 -13.26
C PRO A 137 11.85 -17.07 -14.03
N ALA A 138 10.90 -17.85 -13.50
CA ALA A 138 9.60 -18.05 -14.13
C ALA A 138 8.77 -16.75 -14.13
N ALA A 139 8.70 -16.06 -12.98
CA ALA A 139 8.01 -14.79 -12.86
C ALA A 139 8.69 -13.72 -13.73
N LEU A 140 10.02 -13.65 -13.70
CA LEU A 140 10.80 -12.72 -14.50
C LEU A 140 10.51 -12.86 -16.00
N ARG A 141 10.41 -14.09 -16.53
CA ARG A 141 10.04 -14.31 -17.94
C ARG A 141 8.66 -13.76 -18.27
N GLN A 142 7.66 -14.03 -17.43
CA GLN A 142 6.29 -13.55 -17.65
C GLN A 142 6.20 -12.02 -17.59
N ILE A 143 6.93 -11.40 -16.65
CA ILE A 143 6.97 -9.93 -16.54
C ILE A 143 7.72 -9.30 -17.73
N ARG A 144 8.81 -9.92 -18.21
CA ARG A 144 9.51 -9.46 -19.41
C ARG A 144 8.64 -9.55 -20.65
N ALA A 145 7.89 -10.65 -20.82
CA ALA A 145 6.92 -10.77 -21.91
C ALA A 145 5.87 -9.65 -21.87
N ALA A 146 5.39 -9.28 -20.67
CA ALA A 146 4.47 -8.15 -20.50
C ALA A 146 5.09 -6.78 -20.86
N LEU A 147 6.42 -6.68 -20.86
CA LEU A 147 7.17 -5.48 -21.19
C LEU A 147 7.56 -5.38 -22.68
N GLU A 148 7.51 -6.49 -23.43
CA GLU A 148 7.88 -6.55 -24.87
C GLU A 148 7.21 -5.45 -25.71
N PRO A 149 5.90 -5.15 -25.59
CA PRO A 149 5.25 -4.10 -26.38
C PRO A 149 5.78 -2.68 -26.11
N TYR A 150 6.62 -2.52 -25.07
CA TYR A 150 7.23 -1.25 -24.71
C TYR A 150 8.75 -1.26 -24.91
N ASP A 151 9.31 -2.27 -25.60
CA ASP A 151 10.71 -2.23 -25.99
C ASP A 151 10.89 -1.16 -27.08
N PRO A 152 11.65 -0.08 -26.83
CA PRO A 152 11.87 0.97 -27.84
C PRO A 152 12.63 0.46 -29.08
N TYR A 153 13.20 -0.76 -29.03
CA TYR A 153 13.88 -1.40 -30.14
C TYR A 153 13.02 -2.46 -30.86
N ASP A 154 11.77 -2.66 -30.45
CA ASP A 154 10.81 -3.51 -31.16
C ASP A 154 10.02 -2.64 -32.16
N TRP A 155 10.46 -2.63 -33.42
CA TRP A 155 9.92 -1.83 -34.52
C TRP A 155 8.95 -2.61 -35.43
N ARG A 156 8.39 -3.72 -34.93
CA ARG A 156 7.47 -4.58 -35.68
C ARG A 156 6.10 -3.94 -35.92
#